data_AF-A0A943ZZ60-F1
#
_entry.id   AF-A0A943ZZ60-F1
#
_cell.length_a   1.000
_cell.length_b   1.000
_cell.length_c   1.000
_cell.angle_alpha   90.00
_cell.angle_beta   90.00
_cell.angle_gamma   90.00
#
_symmetry.space_group_name_H-M   'P 1'
#
loop_
_entity.id
_entity.type
_entity.pdbx_description
1 polymer ?
#
loop_
_entity_poly.entity_id
_entity_poly.type
_entity_poly.pdbx_seq_one_letter_code
_entity_poly.pdbx_strand_id
1 'polypeptide(L)'
;MNFSDIVQGESGFLVELRCNNVFHEQLFEKIKNYLNEKETEWKEAGAIHISDAVALFNLIDQLAGGSRFWSEATELRVEDALAELQEIICSFEKI
;
A
#
# COMPACT_ATOMS: atom_id res chain seq x y z
N MET A 1 13.15 9.18 -2.29
CA MET A 1 12.76 7.82 -1.92
C MET A 1 11.54 7.50 -2.74
N ASN A 2 11.58 6.47 -3.58
CA ASN A 2 10.48 6.17 -4.49
C ASN A 2 9.39 5.37 -3.76
N PHE A 3 8.15 5.45 -4.22
CA PHE A 3 7.04 4.69 -3.63
C PHE A 3 7.33 3.18 -3.60
N SER A 4 7.93 2.67 -4.67
CA SER A 4 8.41 1.29 -4.74
C SER A 4 9.37 0.93 -3.61
N ASP A 5 10.24 1.83 -3.16
CA ASP A 5 11.19 1.57 -2.07
C ASP A 5 10.46 1.48 -0.73
N ILE A 6 9.41 2.28 -0.52
CA ILE A 6 8.60 2.28 0.71
C ILE A 6 7.78 0.98 0.82
N VAL A 7 7.29 0.48 -0.31
CA VAL A 7 6.46 -0.73 -0.36
C VAL A 7 7.31 -2.01 -0.36
N GLN A 8 8.31 -2.08 -1.25
CA GLN A 8 9.04 -3.33 -1.59
C GLN A 8 10.53 -3.30 -1.25
N GLY A 9 11.06 -2.18 -0.74
CA GLY A 9 12.47 -2.08 -0.36
C GLY A 9 12.84 -3.06 0.75
N GLU A 10 14.14 -3.24 1.00
CA GLU A 10 14.65 -4.17 2.04
C GLU A 10 14.10 -3.86 3.44
N SER A 11 13.78 -2.60 3.73
CA SER A 11 13.07 -2.14 4.94
C SER A 11 11.68 -1.59 4.62
N GLY A 12 11.10 -2.06 3.52
CA GLY A 12 9.79 -1.68 3.03
C GLY A 12 8.68 -2.43 3.76
N PHE A 13 7.48 -1.87 3.68
CA PHE A 13 6.31 -2.36 4.40
C PHE A 13 6.03 -3.85 4.14
N LEU A 14 6.11 -4.31 2.90
CA LEU A 14 5.84 -5.70 2.55
C LEU A 14 6.90 -6.66 3.08
N VAL A 15 8.16 -6.23 3.17
CA VAL A 15 9.23 -7.07 3.73
C VAL A 15 9.01 -7.27 5.22
N GLU A 16 8.72 -6.19 5.96
CA GLU A 16 8.38 -6.26 7.38
C GLU A 16 7.16 -7.15 7.63
N LEU A 17 6.11 -6.98 6.82
CA LEU A 17 4.86 -7.73 6.97
C LEU A 17 5.05 -9.23 6.65
N ARG A 18 5.85 -9.59 5.64
CA ARG A 18 6.02 -10.99 5.22
C ARG A 18 7.12 -11.73 5.97
N CYS A 19 8.26 -11.10 6.18
CA CYS A 19 9.42 -11.74 6.78
C CYS A 19 9.37 -11.70 8.30
N ASN A 20 8.86 -10.60 8.87
CA ASN A 20 8.86 -10.39 10.31
C ASN A 20 7.46 -10.56 10.93
N ASN A 21 6.40 -10.68 10.12
CA ASN A 21 5.00 -10.74 10.59
C ASN A 21 4.64 -9.53 11.47
N VAL A 22 5.20 -8.35 11.14
CA VAL A 22 4.96 -7.11 11.86
C VAL A 22 4.29 -6.12 10.93
N PHE A 23 3.10 -5.66 11.35
CA PHE A 23 2.45 -4.53 10.72
C PHE A 23 3.09 -3.22 11.22
N HIS A 24 3.98 -2.65 10.41
CA HIS A 24 4.61 -1.36 10.71
C HIS A 24 3.68 -0.19 10.34
N GLU A 25 2.93 0.32 11.33
CA GLU A 25 1.99 1.45 11.16
C GLU A 25 2.64 2.67 10.51
N GLN A 26 3.87 3.02 10.90
CA GLN A 26 4.58 4.19 10.35
C GLN A 26 4.89 4.04 8.85
N LEU A 27 5.17 2.82 8.38
CA LEU A 27 5.40 2.58 6.96
C LEU A 27 4.08 2.65 6.18
N PHE A 28 3.00 2.12 6.77
CA PHE A 28 1.68 2.22 6.18
C PHE A 28 1.17 3.67 6.11
N GLU A 29 1.40 4.48 7.14
CA GLU A 29 1.06 5.90 7.13
C GLU A 29 1.81 6.66 6.02
N LYS A 30 3.09 6.35 5.81
CA LYS A 30 3.86 6.90 4.67
C LYS A 30 3.27 6.53 3.32
N ILE A 31 2.80 5.29 3.17
CA ILE A 31 2.12 4.84 1.95
C ILE A 31 0.84 5.65 1.73
N LYS A 32 0.00 5.82 2.75
CA LYS A 32 -1.23 6.61 2.66
C LYS A 32 -0.95 8.07 2.28
N ASN A 33 0.01 8.70 2.95
CA ASN A 33 0.37 10.09 2.68
C ASN A 33 0.88 10.26 1.23
N TYR A 34 1.71 9.32 0.74
CA TYR A 34 2.15 9.34 -0.65
C TYR A 34 0.98 9.25 -1.64
N LEU A 35 0.04 8.33 -1.41
CA LEU A 35 -1.12 8.15 -2.29
C LEU A 35 -2.02 9.39 -2.30
N ASN A 36 -2.26 10.01 -1.15
CA ASN A 36 -3.05 11.24 -1.04
C ASN A 36 -2.38 12.43 -1.74
N GLU A 37 -1.05 12.56 -1.63
CA GLU A 37 -0.29 13.60 -2.33
C GLU A 37 -0.34 13.40 -3.85
N LYS A 38 -0.18 12.15 -4.31
CA LYS A 38 -0.19 11.80 -5.73
C LYS A 38 -1.58 11.83 -6.37
N GLU A 39 -2.65 11.72 -5.58
CA GLU A 39 -4.03 11.80 -6.07
C GLU A 39 -4.25 13.03 -6.98
N THR A 40 -3.82 14.21 -6.51
CA THR A 40 -4.03 15.46 -7.25
C THR A 40 -3.18 15.50 -8.52
N GLU A 41 -1.92 15.06 -8.42
CA GLU A 41 -0.99 15.02 -9.55
C GLU A 41 -1.46 14.07 -10.66
N TRP A 42 -1.94 12.88 -10.30
CA TRP A 42 -2.47 11.91 -11.26
C TRP A 42 -3.81 12.36 -11.86
N LYS A 43 -4.66 13.04 -11.08
CA LYS A 43 -5.89 13.68 -11.57
C LYS A 43 -5.61 14.75 -12.61
N GLU A 44 -4.66 15.64 -12.35
CA GLU A 44 -4.28 16.69 -13.29
C GLU A 44 -3.59 16.14 -14.54
N ALA A 45 -2.74 15.12 -14.38
CA ALA A 45 -2.05 14.48 -15.49
C ALA A 45 -2.94 13.52 -16.31
N GLY A 46 -4.04 13.03 -15.75
CA GLY A 46 -4.88 11.99 -16.34
C GLY A 46 -4.17 10.64 -16.51
N ALA A 47 -3.08 10.41 -15.76
CA ALA A 47 -2.24 9.23 -15.90
C ALA A 47 -1.47 8.92 -14.61
N ILE A 48 -1.23 7.64 -14.37
CA ILE A 48 -0.41 7.11 -13.27
C ILE A 48 0.90 6.60 -13.84
N HIS A 49 2.02 6.89 -13.18
CA HIS A 49 3.31 6.31 -13.55
C HIS A 49 3.30 4.79 -13.37
N ILE A 50 3.82 4.05 -14.35
CA ILE A 50 3.84 2.57 -14.33
C ILE A 50 4.52 2.03 -13.07
N SER A 51 5.60 2.65 -12.61
CA SER A 51 6.29 2.25 -11.37
C SER A 51 5.38 2.29 -10.14
N ASP A 52 4.54 3.32 -10.07
CA ASP A 52 3.65 3.55 -8.92
C ASP A 52 2.46 2.61 -8.98
N ALA A 53 1.90 2.41 -10.19
CA ALA A 53 0.85 1.43 -10.42
C ALA A 53 1.31 0.01 -10.05
N VAL A 54 2.51 -0.40 -10.48
CA VAL A 54 3.07 -1.72 -10.14
C VAL A 54 3.26 -1.87 -8.63
N ALA A 55 3.79 -0.85 -7.95
CA ALA A 55 3.96 -0.89 -6.51
C ALA A 55 2.62 -0.96 -5.75
N LEU A 56 1.59 -0.26 -6.23
CA LEU A 56 0.25 -0.28 -5.67
C LEU A 56 -0.42 -1.66 -5.85
N PHE A 57 -0.35 -2.25 -7.05
CA PHE A 57 -0.90 -3.60 -7.29
C PHE A 57 -0.22 -4.65 -6.41
N ASN A 58 1.11 -4.59 -6.28
CA ASN A 58 1.84 -5.50 -5.40
C ASN A 58 1.41 -5.32 -3.94
N LEU A 59 1.17 -4.09 -3.47
CA LEU A 59 0.67 -3.85 -2.13
C LEU A 59 -0.70 -4.52 -1.91
N ILE A 60 -1.65 -4.31 -2.83
CA ILE A 60 -3.01 -4.86 -2.74
C ILE A 60 -2.99 -6.39 -2.80
N ASP A 61 -2.28 -6.97 -3.77
CA ASP A 61 -2.17 -8.42 -3.94
C ASP A 61 -1.64 -9.09 -2.67
N GLN A 62 -0.62 -8.50 -2.05
CA GLN A 62 -0.03 -9.05 -0.83
C GLN A 62 -0.92 -8.87 0.39
N LEU A 63 -1.62 -7.75 0.53
CA LEU A 63 -2.58 -7.52 1.61
C LEU A 63 -3.79 -8.46 1.50
N ALA A 64 -4.30 -8.70 0.29
CA ALA A 64 -5.43 -9.58 0.04
C ALA A 64 -5.06 -11.08 0.08
N GLY A 65 -3.82 -11.43 -0.30
CA GLY A 65 -3.36 -12.83 -0.43
C GLY A 65 -2.59 -13.38 0.78
N GLY A 66 -2.10 -12.53 1.68
CA GLY A 66 -1.16 -12.92 2.75
C GLY A 66 -1.78 -13.48 4.04
N SER A 67 -3.11 -13.46 4.18
CA SER A 67 -3.85 -13.81 5.41
C SER A 67 -3.41 -15.12 6.08
N ARG A 68 -3.10 -16.16 5.29
CA ARG A 68 -2.78 -17.50 5.83
C ARG A 68 -1.51 -17.60 6.68
N PHE A 69 -0.62 -16.61 6.63
CA PHE A 69 0.66 -16.63 7.34
C PHE A 69 0.72 -15.66 8.52
N TRP A 70 -0.33 -14.86 8.72
CA TRP A 70 -0.33 -13.83 9.76
C TRP A 70 -0.92 -14.32 11.07
N SER A 71 -0.55 -13.63 12.15
CA SER A 71 -1.26 -13.77 13.41
C SER A 71 -2.62 -13.09 13.32
N GLU A 72 -3.61 -13.53 14.11
CA GLU A 72 -4.96 -12.91 14.15
C GLU A 72 -4.91 -11.39 14.35
N ALA A 73 -4.02 -10.91 15.23
CA ALA A 73 -3.83 -9.48 15.46
C ALA A 73 -3.24 -8.74 14.24
N THR A 74 -2.40 -9.40 13.45
CA THR A 74 -1.83 -8.81 12.22
C THR A 74 -2.81 -8.88 11.07
N GLU A 75 -3.60 -9.96 10.99
CA GLU A 75 -4.64 -10.13 9.99
C GLU A 75 -5.69 -9.02 10.09
N LEU A 76 -6.21 -8.74 11.29
CA LEU A 76 -7.11 -7.61 11.53
C LEU A 76 -6.52 -6.27 11.06
N ARG A 77 -5.26 -5.99 11.40
CA ARG A 77 -4.56 -4.75 10.97
C ARG A 77 -4.43 -4.66 9.45
N VAL A 78 -4.19 -5.79 8.78
CA VAL A 78 -4.09 -5.86 7.32
C VAL A 78 -5.46 -5.67 6.67
N GLU A 79 -6.51 -6.28 7.21
CA GLU A 79 -7.88 -6.10 6.71
C GLU A 79 -8.30 -4.62 6.79
N ASP A 80 -8.06 -3.97 7.94
CA ASP A 80 -8.29 -2.53 8.10
C ASP A 80 -7.50 -1.72 7.07
N ALA A 81 -6.19 -2.01 6.92
CA ALA A 81 -5.32 -1.34 5.96
C ALA A 81 -5.78 -1.53 4.51
N LEU A 82 -6.27 -2.71 4.15
CA LEU A 82 -6.79 -2.99 2.82
C LEU A 82 -8.08 -2.21 2.55
N ALA A 83 -8.97 -2.10 3.53
CA ALA A 83 -10.19 -1.29 3.43
C ALA A 83 -9.84 0.20 3.23
N GLU A 84 -8.92 0.74 4.02
CA GLU A 84 -8.46 2.13 3.87
C GLU A 84 -7.84 2.39 2.48
N LEU A 85 -7.01 1.48 1.98
CA LEU A 85 -6.43 1.61 0.64
C LEU A 85 -7.49 1.54 -0.45
N GLN A 86 -8.50 0.69 -0.30
CA GLN A 86 -9.61 0.62 -1.25
C GLN A 86 -10.40 1.94 -1.29
N GLU A 87 -10.62 2.59 -0.15
CA GLU A 87 -11.27 3.91 -0.13
C GLU A 87 -10.45 4.96 -0.88
N ILE A 88 -9.13 4.97 -0.70
CA ILE A 88 -8.22 5.88 -1.43
C ILE A 88 -8.26 5.57 -2.93
N ILE A 89 -8.17 4.29 -3.34
CA ILE A 89 -8.19 3.92 -4.75
C ILE A 89 -9.54 4.23 -5.41
N CYS A 90 -10.66 4.05 -4.70
CA CYS A 90 -11.97 4.47 -5.18
C CYS A 90 -12.03 5.98 -5.45
N SER A 91 -11.23 6.79 -4.75
CA SER A 91 -11.12 8.23 -5.02
C SER A 91 -10.43 8.52 -6.36
N PHE A 92 -9.61 7.57 -6.86
CA PHE A 92 -8.87 7.64 -8.11
C PHE A 92 -9.68 7.18 -9.33
N GLU A 93 -10.73 6.38 -9.16
CA GLU A 93 -11.61 5.96 -10.28
C GLU A 93 -12.34 7.13 -10.98
N LYS A 94 -12.25 8.34 -10.41
CA LYS A 94 -12.77 9.59 -10.98
C LYS A 94 -11.74 10.39 -11.80
N ILE A 95 -10.54 9.85 -12.03
CA ILE A 95 -9.51 10.36 -12.95
C ILE A 95 -9.95 10.07 -14.39
#